data_AF-A9ETI4-F1
#
_entry.id   AF-A9ETI4-F1
#
_cell.length_a   1.000
_cell.length_b   1.000
_cell.length_c   1.000
_cell.angle_alpha   90.00
_cell.angle_beta   90.00
_cell.angle_gamma   90.00
#
_symmetry.space_group_name_H-M   'P 1'
#
loop_
_entity.id
_entity.type
_entity.pdbx_description
1 polymer ?
#
loop_
_entity_poly.entity_id
_entity_poly.type
_entity_poly.pdbx_seq_one_letter_code
_entity_poly.pdbx_strand_id
1 'polypeptide(L)'
;MARARALVLGGIHAFLLALPAGCATKGGADWVHDGSSEPRIARGGGGWLHEPSPDDGDRDRGASGAVDGAPGEAPGAAQADLGGAADAAAAQGDPVILVREHGRPARAAPAPAPAPQAAQGLAPGMFRNTYYDFPSEGEGPKDAVLYDAACAPLASVPRAFHDQVCVQGSGRLASGDTVSFARRGCACADVCPRTGQQVCFERLDPRRFPYGRGATGRPITPLRTVAVDSSVIPLGTSLFVPELVGLPLPGGGRHDGCFVAEDRGIKVVGRQIDVFTGDPAVTARLNALFPSNRGVRPVLDDARCRAIFAARGAS
;
A
#
# COMPACT_ATOMS: atom_id res chain seq x y z
N MET A 1 40.92 66.30 14.62
CA MET A 1 41.68 67.31 13.86
C MET A 1 43.01 66.68 13.44
N ALA A 2 43.31 66.72 12.11
CA ALA A 2 44.63 66.62 11.44
C ALA A 2 45.55 65.42 11.75
N ARG A 3 46.30 64.82 10.82
CA ARG A 3 46.52 64.95 9.37
C ARG A 3 47.29 63.69 8.95
N ALA A 4 47.09 63.26 7.72
CA ALA A 4 47.80 62.16 7.06
C ALA A 4 49.31 62.45 6.82
N ARG A 5 50.10 61.38 6.63
CA ARG A 5 51.12 61.29 5.57
C ARG A 5 51.54 59.84 5.30
N ALA A 6 51.63 59.53 4.01
CA ALA A 6 51.96 58.24 3.41
C ALA A 6 53.42 58.20 2.90
N LEU A 7 53.98 57.00 2.75
CA LEU A 7 55.04 56.58 1.80
C LEU A 7 55.16 55.02 1.93
N VAL A 8 54.78 54.17 0.97
CA VAL A 8 55.44 53.80 -0.31
C VAL A 8 56.77 53.05 -0.03
N LEU A 9 57.15 51.86 -0.53
CA LEU A 9 56.88 51.04 -1.73
C LEU A 9 57.44 49.61 -1.45
N GLY A 10 56.98 48.55 -2.13
CA GLY A 10 57.70 47.26 -2.14
C GLY A 10 56.88 46.08 -2.62
N GLY A 11 56.76 45.94 -3.95
CA GLY A 11 56.06 44.83 -4.59
C GLY A 11 56.86 43.53 -4.60
N ILE A 12 56.16 42.41 -4.49
CA ILE A 12 56.63 41.09 -4.96
C ILE A 12 55.49 40.46 -5.74
N HIS A 13 55.73 40.31 -7.05
CA HIS A 13 55.00 39.42 -7.96
C HIS A 13 55.30 37.97 -7.59
N ALA A 14 54.26 37.15 -7.42
CA ALA A 14 54.39 35.70 -7.50
C ALA A 14 53.15 35.09 -8.18
N PHE A 15 53.34 34.87 -9.48
CA PHE A 15 52.78 33.84 -10.35
C PHE A 15 51.46 33.15 -9.94
N LEU A 16 50.41 33.53 -10.68
CA LEU A 16 49.25 32.70 -10.98
C LEU A 16 49.68 31.47 -11.79
N LEU A 17 49.49 30.27 -11.23
CA LEU A 17 49.40 29.03 -11.99
C LEU A 17 47.92 28.65 -12.11
N ALA A 18 47.39 28.85 -13.31
CA ALA A 18 46.11 28.31 -13.74
C ALA A 18 46.22 26.78 -13.89
N LEU A 19 45.29 26.04 -13.29
CA LEU A 19 45.04 24.63 -13.60
C LEU A 19 43.69 24.53 -14.34
N PRO A 20 43.63 23.78 -15.46
CA PRO A 20 42.44 23.68 -16.28
C PRO A 20 41.39 22.76 -15.64
N ALA A 21 40.14 23.20 -15.73
CA ALA A 21 38.97 22.38 -15.50
C ALA A 21 38.91 21.27 -16.56
N GLY A 22 39.12 20.02 -16.12
CA GLY A 22 38.83 18.83 -16.92
C GLY A 22 37.56 18.15 -16.40
N CYS A 23 36.49 18.23 -17.19
CA CYS A 23 35.33 17.36 -17.02
C CYS A 23 35.73 15.91 -17.35
N ALA A 24 35.51 14.99 -16.41
CA ALA A 24 35.52 13.56 -16.68
C ALA A 24 34.36 12.90 -15.94
N THR A 25 33.36 12.46 -16.71
CA THR A 25 32.27 11.59 -16.28
C THR A 25 32.74 10.13 -16.33
N LYS A 26 32.87 9.48 -15.17
CA LYS A 26 32.83 8.03 -14.93
C LYS A 26 32.25 7.88 -13.51
N GLY A 27 31.16 7.18 -13.22
CA GLY A 27 30.77 5.87 -13.73
C GLY A 27 31.47 4.80 -12.89
N GLY A 28 30.86 4.36 -11.80
CA GLY A 28 31.38 3.28 -10.95
C GLY A 28 30.89 3.38 -9.50
N ALA A 29 30.08 2.40 -9.11
CA ALA A 29 29.56 2.23 -7.76
C ALA A 29 30.69 1.89 -6.78
N ASP A 30 30.70 2.53 -5.61
CA ASP A 30 31.41 2.04 -4.44
C ASP A 30 30.48 2.14 -3.23
N TRP A 31 30.11 0.96 -2.72
CA TRP A 31 29.30 0.83 -1.52
C TRP A 31 30.20 1.00 -0.31
N VAL A 32 30.07 2.14 0.36
CA VAL A 32 30.64 2.34 1.69
C VAL A 32 29.83 1.51 2.69
N HIS A 33 30.50 0.55 3.32
CA HIS A 33 30.03 -0.08 4.55
C HIS A 33 30.02 0.97 5.66
N ASP A 34 28.83 1.34 6.15
CA ASP A 34 28.68 1.99 7.44
C ASP A 34 28.13 0.96 8.45
N GLY A 35 28.84 0.86 9.56
CA GLY A 35 28.55 -0.05 10.65
C GLY A 35 27.38 0.47 11.47
N SER A 36 26.21 -0.12 11.26
CA SER A 36 25.12 0.00 12.23
C SER A 36 25.36 -1.00 13.36
N SER A 37 25.77 -0.49 14.53
CA SER A 37 25.68 -1.20 15.80
C SER A 37 24.19 -1.40 16.15
N GLU A 38 23.65 -2.57 15.80
CA GLU A 38 22.32 -3.00 16.25
C GLU A 38 22.34 -3.35 17.74
N PRO A 39 21.37 -2.89 18.55
CA PRO A 39 21.18 -3.41 19.89
C PRO A 39 20.66 -4.85 19.82
N ARG A 40 21.32 -5.75 20.57
CA ARG A 40 20.97 -7.18 20.66
C ARG A 40 19.55 -7.34 21.22
N ILE A 41 18.61 -7.78 20.38
CA ILE A 41 17.31 -8.27 20.85
C ILE A 41 17.47 -9.73 21.28
N ALA A 42 17.01 -10.00 22.50
CA ALA A 42 17.13 -11.27 23.20
C ALA A 42 16.48 -12.43 22.42
N ARG A 43 17.22 -13.54 22.30
CA ARG A 43 16.69 -14.83 21.86
C ARG A 43 15.73 -15.36 22.92
N GLY A 44 14.44 -15.36 22.62
CA GLY A 44 13.42 -16.15 23.29
C GLY A 44 12.85 -17.17 22.33
N GLY A 45 13.37 -18.40 22.38
CA GLY A 45 12.78 -19.55 21.68
C GLY A 45 11.67 -20.17 22.53
N GLY A 46 10.56 -20.50 21.88
CA GLY A 46 9.47 -21.28 22.45
C GLY A 46 8.47 -21.59 21.34
N GLY A 47 8.47 -22.85 20.87
CA GLY A 47 7.72 -23.29 19.70
C GLY A 47 6.24 -23.47 19.97
N TRP A 48 5.46 -23.50 18.89
CA TRP A 48 4.10 -24.04 18.88
C TRP A 48 3.79 -24.66 17.50
N LEU A 49 3.70 -25.98 17.50
CA LEU A 49 2.82 -26.74 16.62
C LEU A 49 1.57 -27.02 17.46
N HIS A 50 0.40 -26.53 17.05
CA HIS A 50 -0.86 -27.18 17.36
C HIS A 50 -1.84 -26.96 16.23
N GLU A 51 -2.04 -28.02 15.48
CA GLU A 51 -3.16 -28.25 14.58
C GLU A 51 -4.32 -28.81 15.42
N PRO A 52 -5.58 -28.36 15.25
CA PRO A 52 -6.71 -28.98 15.93
C PRO A 52 -7.19 -30.23 15.16
N SER A 53 -7.37 -31.34 15.88
CA SER A 53 -8.04 -32.54 15.35
C SER A 53 -9.55 -32.32 15.16
N PRO A 54 -10.19 -33.04 14.23
CA PRO A 54 -11.64 -33.00 14.03
C PRO A 54 -12.38 -33.87 15.04
N ASP A 55 -13.48 -33.35 15.60
CA ASP A 55 -14.43 -34.10 16.42
C ASP A 55 -15.40 -34.90 15.53
N ASP A 56 -15.38 -36.23 15.72
CA ASP A 56 -16.46 -37.16 15.37
C ASP A 56 -17.44 -37.24 16.54
N GLY A 57 -18.74 -37.08 16.29
CA GLY A 57 -19.73 -37.24 17.35
C GLY A 57 -21.18 -37.06 16.96
N ASP A 58 -21.62 -37.67 15.87
CA ASP A 58 -23.03 -37.80 15.52
C ASP A 58 -23.55 -39.18 15.96
N ARG A 59 -24.61 -39.22 16.78
CA ARG A 59 -25.53 -40.37 16.94
C ARG A 59 -26.78 -40.02 17.75
N ASP A 60 -27.87 -39.96 16.99
CA ASP A 60 -29.28 -40.04 17.37
C ASP A 60 -29.65 -41.15 18.37
N ARG A 61 -30.69 -40.87 19.18
CA ARG A 61 -31.89 -41.72 19.37
C ARG A 61 -32.93 -41.06 20.29
N GLY A 62 -34.19 -41.07 19.84
CA GLY A 62 -35.32 -41.49 20.69
C GLY A 62 -36.52 -40.53 20.81
N ALA A 63 -37.58 -40.86 20.09
CA ALA A 63 -38.86 -40.17 19.97
C ALA A 63 -39.84 -40.31 21.16
N SER A 64 -40.78 -39.36 21.26
CA SER A 64 -42.23 -39.49 21.58
C SER A 64 -42.82 -38.07 21.75
N GLY A 65 -44.04 -37.68 21.34
CA GLY A 65 -45.16 -38.32 20.68
C GLY A 65 -46.13 -37.24 20.15
N ALA A 66 -47.07 -37.66 19.30
CA ALA A 66 -48.05 -36.83 18.58
C ALA A 66 -49.35 -36.56 19.39
N VAL A 67 -50.12 -35.53 19.00
CA VAL A 67 -51.59 -35.59 18.74
C VAL A 67 -52.14 -34.31 18.06
N ASP A 68 -52.67 -34.52 16.84
CA ASP A 68 -53.95 -34.12 16.21
C ASP A 68 -54.57 -32.69 16.22
N GLY A 69 -55.01 -32.26 15.02
CA GLY A 69 -56.24 -31.47 14.82
C GLY A 69 -56.22 -30.35 13.75
N ALA A 70 -56.77 -30.61 12.55
CA ALA A 70 -57.07 -29.64 11.46
C ALA A 70 -58.61 -29.38 11.36
N PRO A 71 -59.19 -28.70 10.35
CA PRO A 71 -58.86 -27.46 9.60
C PRO A 71 -60.05 -26.45 9.54
N GLY A 72 -59.88 -25.29 8.88
CA GLY A 72 -60.99 -24.38 8.50
C GLY A 72 -60.64 -23.45 7.33
N GLU A 73 -61.52 -23.42 6.33
CA GLU A 73 -61.46 -22.85 4.98
C GLU A 73 -61.39 -21.31 4.82
N ALA A 74 -60.90 -20.88 3.64
CA ALA A 74 -61.03 -19.55 3.00
C ALA A 74 -62.44 -19.41 2.32
N PRO A 75 -62.84 -18.38 1.50
CA PRO A 75 -62.04 -17.43 0.68
C PRO A 75 -62.60 -15.98 0.56
N GLY A 76 -61.92 -15.13 -0.22
CA GLY A 76 -62.46 -13.84 -0.69
C GLY A 76 -61.47 -12.99 -1.50
N ALA A 77 -61.76 -12.82 -2.79
CA ALA A 77 -60.91 -12.21 -3.82
C ALA A 77 -61.15 -10.70 -4.00
N ALA A 78 -60.18 -9.99 -4.61
CA ALA A 78 -60.41 -9.01 -5.68
C ALA A 78 -59.07 -8.54 -6.31
N GLN A 79 -58.90 -8.86 -7.60
CA GLN A 79 -58.03 -8.17 -8.55
C GLN A 79 -58.75 -6.93 -9.10
N ALA A 80 -58.00 -5.91 -9.47
CA ALA A 80 -58.35 -5.01 -10.57
C ALA A 80 -57.08 -4.64 -11.33
N ASP A 81 -57.21 -4.63 -12.65
CA ASP A 81 -56.17 -4.69 -13.66
C ASP A 81 -56.43 -3.57 -14.69
N LEU A 82 -55.39 -3.26 -15.46
CA LEU A 82 -55.37 -2.67 -16.82
C LEU A 82 -55.43 -1.15 -17.09
N GLY A 83 -54.41 -0.75 -17.88
CA GLY A 83 -54.47 0.17 -19.03
C GLY A 83 -53.43 1.29 -18.97
N GLY A 84 -52.47 1.51 -19.87
CA GLY A 84 -52.12 0.95 -21.18
C GLY A 84 -51.22 1.98 -21.91
N ALA A 85 -50.05 1.55 -22.41
CA ALA A 85 -49.47 1.74 -23.77
C ALA A 85 -49.83 3.03 -24.58
N ALA A 86 -49.01 3.66 -25.41
CA ALA A 86 -47.62 3.50 -25.85
C ALA A 86 -47.26 4.72 -26.76
N ASP A 87 -45.98 4.79 -27.13
CA ASP A 87 -45.43 5.27 -28.41
C ASP A 87 -44.93 6.71 -28.65
N ALA A 88 -43.83 6.69 -29.40
CA ALA A 88 -42.84 7.70 -29.75
C ALA A 88 -43.28 8.69 -30.85
N ALA A 89 -42.62 9.86 -30.93
CA ALA A 89 -41.76 10.25 -32.07
C ALA A 89 -41.37 11.76 -32.07
N ALA A 90 -40.07 11.97 -32.31
CA ALA A 90 -39.37 13.02 -33.05
C ALA A 90 -40.01 14.40 -33.40
N ALA A 91 -39.29 15.44 -32.95
CA ALA A 91 -38.64 16.51 -33.73
C ALA A 91 -39.39 17.81 -34.16
N GLN A 92 -38.63 18.92 -33.97
CA GLN A 92 -38.61 20.24 -34.64
C GLN A 92 -39.43 21.41 -34.06
N GLY A 93 -38.73 22.53 -33.81
CA GLY A 93 -39.27 23.88 -33.96
C GLY A 93 -38.98 24.89 -32.84
N ASP A 94 -37.80 25.50 -32.86
CA ASP A 94 -37.40 26.71 -32.09
C ASP A 94 -38.15 27.98 -32.58
N PRO A 95 -38.23 29.13 -31.84
CA PRO A 95 -37.03 29.84 -31.40
C PRO A 95 -37.09 30.55 -30.03
N VAL A 96 -35.97 30.50 -29.30
CA VAL A 96 -35.66 31.49 -28.26
C VAL A 96 -34.59 32.44 -28.78
N ILE A 97 -34.96 33.71 -28.81
CA ILE A 97 -34.12 34.86 -29.13
C ILE A 97 -32.96 34.92 -28.12
N LEU A 98 -31.72 34.85 -28.60
CA LEU A 98 -30.54 35.24 -27.82
C LEU A 98 -29.65 36.20 -28.61
N VAL A 99 -29.38 37.29 -27.89
CA VAL A 99 -28.64 38.50 -28.22
C VAL A 99 -27.26 38.20 -28.80
N ARG A 100 -26.89 38.89 -29.88
CA ARG A 100 -25.50 38.97 -30.36
C ARG A 100 -24.67 39.73 -29.33
N GLU A 101 -23.75 39.04 -28.68
CA GLU A 101 -22.65 39.69 -27.99
C GLU A 101 -21.34 39.34 -28.70
N HIS A 102 -20.65 40.40 -29.14
CA HIS A 102 -19.37 40.34 -29.82
C HIS A 102 -18.24 40.06 -28.83
N GLY A 103 -17.36 39.10 -29.17
CA GLY A 103 -15.95 39.14 -28.75
C GLY A 103 -15.50 38.09 -27.73
N ARG A 104 -14.91 37.00 -28.23
CA ARG A 104 -13.69 36.33 -27.69
C ARG A 104 -13.29 35.17 -28.62
N PRO A 105 -12.00 35.01 -28.98
CA PRO A 105 -11.58 33.85 -29.77
C PRO A 105 -11.69 32.56 -28.94
N ALA A 106 -12.22 31.51 -29.58
CA ALA A 106 -12.34 30.18 -29.01
C ALA A 106 -10.96 29.60 -28.65
N ARG A 107 -10.78 29.18 -27.39
CA ARG A 107 -9.66 28.33 -26.99
C ARG A 107 -9.81 26.98 -27.67
N ALA A 108 -8.77 26.54 -28.38
CA ALA A 108 -8.68 25.18 -28.90
C ALA A 108 -8.87 24.16 -27.77
N ALA A 109 -9.70 23.13 -28.03
CA ALA A 109 -9.85 22.01 -27.13
C ALA A 109 -8.49 21.32 -26.91
N PRO A 110 -8.12 20.96 -25.66
CA PRO A 110 -6.90 20.21 -25.42
C PRO A 110 -7.01 18.84 -26.10
N ALA A 111 -5.96 18.44 -26.79
CA ALA A 111 -5.84 17.11 -27.39
C ALA A 111 -6.05 16.02 -26.33
N PRO A 112 -6.66 14.87 -26.68
CA PRO A 112 -6.81 13.76 -25.75
C PRO A 112 -5.42 13.33 -25.24
N ALA A 113 -5.31 13.16 -23.92
CA ALA A 113 -4.10 12.67 -23.30
C ALA A 113 -3.71 11.31 -23.91
N PRO A 114 -2.42 11.07 -24.18
CA PRO A 114 -1.98 9.77 -24.67
C PRO A 114 -2.37 8.69 -23.65
N ALA A 115 -2.94 7.59 -24.14
CA ALA A 115 -3.21 6.40 -23.34
C ALA A 115 -1.92 5.97 -22.62
N PRO A 116 -2.01 5.42 -21.38
CA PRO A 116 -0.82 4.93 -20.68
C PRO A 116 -0.16 3.89 -21.57
N GLN A 117 1.07 4.16 -21.98
CA GLN A 117 1.89 3.19 -22.70
C GLN A 117 1.97 1.95 -21.82
N ALA A 118 1.48 0.82 -22.35
CA ALA A 118 1.67 -0.48 -21.75
C ALA A 118 3.14 -0.64 -21.37
N ALA A 119 3.40 -1.25 -20.20
CA ALA A 119 4.71 -1.49 -19.60
C ALA A 119 5.60 -2.45 -20.43
N GLN A 120 5.69 -2.25 -21.74
CA GLN A 120 6.56 -2.97 -22.62
C GLN A 120 7.96 -2.38 -22.49
N GLY A 121 8.79 -3.08 -21.72
CA GLY A 121 10.24 -2.93 -21.80
C GLY A 121 10.90 -2.15 -20.68
N LEU A 122 10.50 -2.34 -19.42
CA LEU A 122 11.44 -2.06 -18.33
C LEU A 122 12.59 -3.08 -18.45
N ALA A 123 13.74 -2.63 -18.96
CA ALA A 123 14.91 -3.47 -19.14
C ALA A 123 15.29 -4.13 -17.80
N PRO A 124 15.67 -5.43 -17.82
CA PRO A 124 15.91 -6.19 -16.61
C PRO A 124 17.08 -5.57 -15.86
N GLY A 125 16.84 -5.15 -14.65
CA GLY A 125 17.95 -4.91 -13.76
C GLY A 125 17.47 -4.94 -12.34
N MET A 126 18.45 -4.91 -11.46
CA MET A 126 18.27 -5.28 -10.09
C MET A 126 17.42 -4.23 -9.35
N PHE A 127 16.39 -4.70 -8.67
CA PHE A 127 15.60 -3.94 -7.71
C PHE A 127 16.08 -4.31 -6.31
N ARG A 128 16.22 -3.33 -5.43
CA ARG A 128 16.40 -3.58 -3.99
C ARG A 128 15.14 -4.27 -3.46
N ASN A 129 15.31 -5.35 -2.70
CA ASN A 129 14.20 -5.97 -1.97
C ASN A 129 14.24 -5.55 -0.50
N THR A 130 13.09 -5.23 0.06
CA THR A 130 12.89 -5.07 1.50
C THR A 130 11.60 -5.76 1.91
N TYR A 131 11.29 -5.75 3.21
CA TYR A 131 10.08 -6.33 3.76
C TYR A 131 9.43 -5.37 4.76
N TYR A 132 8.09 -5.36 4.76
CA TYR A 132 7.28 -4.66 5.74
C TYR A 132 6.13 -5.56 6.21
N ASP A 133 5.66 -5.33 7.43
CA ASP A 133 4.71 -6.19 8.12
C ASP A 133 3.46 -5.45 8.60
N PHE A 134 2.60 -6.16 9.32
CA PHE A 134 1.37 -5.64 9.90
C PHE A 134 1.40 -5.88 11.42
N PRO A 135 1.75 -4.87 12.22
CA PRO A 135 1.86 -5.00 13.66
C PRO A 135 0.49 -5.20 14.30
N SER A 136 0.48 -5.94 15.40
CA SER A 136 -0.68 -6.08 16.28
C SER A 136 -0.45 -5.28 17.56
N GLU A 137 -1.49 -4.60 18.01
CA GLU A 137 -1.47 -3.84 19.25
C GLU A 137 -1.23 -4.78 20.44
N GLY A 138 -0.14 -4.53 21.16
CA GLY A 138 0.20 -5.27 22.36
C GLY A 138 -0.49 -4.70 23.61
N GLU A 139 -0.24 -5.39 24.71
CA GLU A 139 -0.58 -4.93 26.05
C GLU A 139 0.26 -3.71 26.46
N GLY A 140 -0.22 -2.98 27.48
CA GLY A 140 0.51 -1.88 28.09
C GLY A 140 -0.27 -0.57 28.20
N PRO A 141 0.35 0.48 28.75
CA PRO A 141 -0.28 1.78 28.92
C PRO A 141 -0.65 2.38 27.56
N LYS A 142 -1.82 3.03 27.49
CA LYS A 142 -2.36 3.64 26.26
C LYS A 142 -2.01 5.13 26.23
N ASP A 143 -0.75 5.43 25.95
CA ASP A 143 -0.11 6.76 26.06
C ASP A 143 0.13 7.45 24.70
N ALA A 144 -0.45 6.93 23.63
CA ALA A 144 -0.53 7.56 22.32
C ALA A 144 -1.97 7.50 21.78
N VAL A 145 -2.33 8.43 20.90
CA VAL A 145 -3.66 8.47 20.29
C VAL A 145 -3.50 8.39 18.77
N LEU A 146 -4.24 7.48 18.14
CA LEU A 146 -4.43 7.47 16.70
C LEU A 146 -5.58 8.39 16.36
N TYR A 147 -5.41 9.25 15.35
CA TYR A 147 -6.43 10.18 14.88
C TYR A 147 -6.89 9.83 13.48
N ASP A 148 -8.13 10.18 13.15
CA ASP A 148 -8.63 10.11 11.80
C ASP A 148 -8.30 11.35 10.97
N ALA A 149 -8.64 11.32 9.67
CA ALA A 149 -8.37 12.42 8.76
C ALA A 149 -9.07 13.75 9.11
N ALA A 150 -10.11 13.69 9.97
CA ALA A 150 -10.84 14.85 10.52
C ALA A 150 -10.31 15.28 11.90
N CYS A 151 -9.20 14.70 12.36
CA CYS A 151 -8.61 14.91 13.68
C CYS A 151 -9.51 14.49 14.85
N ALA A 152 -10.46 13.57 14.63
CA ALA A 152 -11.15 12.90 15.73
C ALA A 152 -10.29 11.74 16.24
N PRO A 153 -10.24 11.52 17.57
CA PRO A 153 -9.52 10.39 18.14
C PRO A 153 -10.16 9.06 17.74
N LEU A 154 -9.38 8.16 17.14
CA LEU A 154 -9.80 6.81 16.76
C LEU A 154 -9.61 5.82 17.91
N ALA A 155 -8.44 5.81 18.53
CA ALA A 155 -8.09 4.88 19.59
C ALA A 155 -6.90 5.40 20.42
N SER A 156 -6.95 5.18 21.74
CA SER A 156 -5.76 5.28 22.58
C SER A 156 -5.02 3.95 22.56
N VAL A 157 -3.73 3.97 22.22
CA VAL A 157 -2.89 2.80 21.98
C VAL A 157 -1.55 2.94 22.71
N PRO A 158 -0.78 1.86 22.93
CA PRO A 158 0.59 1.98 23.42
C PRO A 158 1.47 2.72 22.42
N ARG A 159 2.37 3.56 22.91
CA ARG A 159 3.31 4.30 22.05
C ARG A 159 4.14 3.41 21.14
N ALA A 160 4.54 2.23 21.62
CA ALA A 160 5.24 1.25 20.80
C ALA A 160 4.43 0.83 19.56
N PHE A 161 3.11 0.61 19.73
CA PHE A 161 2.23 0.27 18.61
C PHE A 161 2.05 1.46 17.66
N HIS A 162 1.81 2.67 18.21
CA HIS A 162 1.75 3.91 17.42
C HIS A 162 2.98 4.06 16.50
N ASP A 163 4.18 3.90 17.06
CA ASP A 163 5.43 4.07 16.34
C ASP A 163 5.65 2.99 15.28
N GLN A 164 5.13 1.79 15.49
CA GLN A 164 5.12 0.71 14.50
C GLN A 164 4.16 1.01 13.35
N VAL A 165 2.87 1.29 13.64
CA VAL A 165 1.88 1.58 12.58
C VAL A 165 2.23 2.84 11.78
N CYS A 166 2.92 3.79 12.39
CA CYS A 166 3.51 4.96 11.72
C CYS A 166 4.46 4.61 10.57
N VAL A 167 5.19 3.50 10.70
CA VAL A 167 6.16 3.05 9.70
C VAL A 167 5.55 2.06 8.73
N GLN A 168 4.76 1.11 9.27
CA GLN A 168 4.17 0.03 8.50
C GLN A 168 2.93 0.47 7.72
N GLY A 169 2.27 1.54 8.15
CA GLY A 169 1.10 2.13 7.50
C GLY A 169 -0.23 1.52 7.91
N SER A 170 -0.26 0.27 8.41
CA SER A 170 -1.48 -0.38 8.89
C SER A 170 -1.19 -1.25 10.11
N GLY A 171 -2.21 -1.65 10.88
CA GLY A 171 -2.07 -2.56 12.01
C GLY A 171 -3.40 -3.08 12.57
N ARG A 172 -3.33 -4.05 13.46
CA ARG A 172 -4.47 -4.63 14.19
C ARG A 172 -4.59 -3.96 15.56
N LEU A 173 -5.74 -3.38 15.87
CA LEU A 173 -6.04 -2.93 17.23
C LEU A 173 -6.40 -4.11 18.14
N ALA A 174 -6.24 -3.92 19.45
CA ALA A 174 -6.66 -4.90 20.46
C ALA A 174 -8.18 -5.17 20.42
N SER A 175 -8.97 -4.21 19.90
CA SER A 175 -10.41 -4.42 19.64
C SER A 175 -10.71 -5.42 18.52
N GLY A 176 -9.70 -5.81 17.74
CA GLY A 176 -9.86 -6.63 16.55
C GLY A 176 -10.01 -5.82 15.25
N ASP A 177 -10.18 -4.50 15.32
CA ASP A 177 -10.34 -3.66 14.13
C ASP A 177 -9.01 -3.47 13.38
N THR A 178 -9.10 -3.29 12.06
CA THR A 178 -7.94 -2.91 11.26
C THR A 178 -7.85 -1.38 11.27
N VAL A 179 -6.65 -0.83 11.49
CA VAL A 179 -6.35 0.56 11.17
C VAL A 179 -5.41 0.63 9.98
N SER A 180 -5.58 1.63 9.14
CA SER A 180 -4.77 1.82 7.93
C SER A 180 -4.51 3.30 7.67
N PHE A 181 -3.44 3.59 6.95
CA PHE A 181 -3.03 4.94 6.58
C PHE A 181 -4.16 5.65 5.83
N ALA A 182 -4.56 6.84 6.31
CA ALA A 182 -5.51 7.69 5.62
C ALA A 182 -4.83 8.89 4.93
N ARG A 183 -4.02 9.65 5.67
CA ARG A 183 -3.31 10.82 5.12
C ARG A 183 -2.08 11.22 5.93
N ARG A 184 -1.21 11.98 5.28
CA ARG A 184 -0.08 12.70 5.92
C ARG A 184 -0.46 14.15 6.24
N GLY A 185 0.42 14.83 6.97
CA GLY A 185 0.28 16.25 7.30
C GLY A 185 -0.93 16.49 8.20
N CYS A 186 -1.16 15.60 9.16
CA CYS A 186 -2.28 15.70 10.07
C CYS A 186 -1.84 16.45 11.34
N ALA A 187 -2.27 17.70 11.51
CA ALA A 187 -1.76 18.57 12.58
C ALA A 187 -1.98 18.03 14.01
N CYS A 188 -3.04 17.23 14.21
CA CYS A 188 -3.38 16.59 15.48
C CYS A 188 -2.57 15.33 15.79
N ALA A 189 -1.93 14.71 14.79
CA ALA A 189 -1.20 13.48 14.99
C ALA A 189 0.20 13.73 15.56
N ASP A 190 0.65 12.82 16.40
CA ASP A 190 2.03 12.77 16.85
C ASP A 190 2.99 12.61 15.65
N VAL A 191 4.21 13.12 15.80
CA VAL A 191 5.25 12.94 14.79
C VAL A 191 5.79 11.51 14.88
N CYS A 192 5.66 10.76 13.78
CA CYS A 192 6.21 9.43 13.63
C CYS A 192 7.76 9.48 13.73
N PRO A 193 8.39 8.85 14.72
CA PRO A 193 9.81 9.09 15.04
C PRO A 193 10.78 8.65 13.93
N ARG A 194 10.44 7.61 13.14
CA ARG A 194 11.31 7.08 12.08
C ARG A 194 11.12 7.72 10.71
N THR A 195 10.06 8.50 10.51
CA THR A 195 9.71 9.10 9.21
C THR A 195 9.57 10.61 9.27
N GLY A 196 9.43 11.21 10.47
CA GLY A 196 9.17 12.63 10.65
C GLY A 196 7.79 13.08 10.16
N GLN A 197 6.90 12.14 9.84
CA GLN A 197 5.57 12.43 9.31
C GLN A 197 4.55 12.52 10.44
N GLN A 198 3.52 13.35 10.27
CA GLN A 198 2.30 13.27 11.07
C GLN A 198 1.24 12.53 10.25
N VAL A 199 0.83 11.36 10.73
CA VAL A 199 -0.04 10.43 9.99
C VAL A 199 -1.38 10.28 10.71
N CYS A 200 -2.46 10.41 9.94
CA CYS A 200 -3.79 10.02 10.39
C CYS A 200 -4.22 8.73 9.71
N PHE A 201 -5.08 7.99 10.40
CA PHE A 201 -5.49 6.65 10.05
C PHE A 201 -6.99 6.61 9.71
N GLU A 202 -7.45 5.51 9.17
CA GLU A 202 -8.86 5.15 9.08
C GLU A 202 -9.07 3.81 9.77
N ARG A 203 -10.23 3.64 10.40
CA ARG A 203 -10.69 2.33 10.90
C ARG A 203 -11.37 1.58 9.76
N LEU A 204 -10.96 0.35 9.54
CA LEU A 204 -11.45 -0.52 8.48
C LEU A 204 -12.08 -1.78 9.06
N ASP A 205 -13.14 -2.24 8.38
CA ASP A 205 -13.73 -3.55 8.66
C ASP A 205 -12.69 -4.65 8.38
N PRO A 206 -12.29 -5.45 9.40
CA PRO A 206 -11.28 -6.48 9.26
C PRO A 206 -11.70 -7.61 8.30
N ARG A 207 -12.99 -7.80 8.05
CA ARG A 207 -13.48 -8.80 7.09
C ARG A 207 -13.20 -8.38 5.65
N ARG A 208 -13.18 -7.06 5.39
CA ARG A 208 -12.94 -6.49 4.07
C ARG A 208 -11.48 -6.11 3.85
N PHE A 209 -10.82 -5.64 4.90
CA PHE A 209 -9.42 -5.20 4.90
C PHE A 209 -8.67 -5.88 6.04
N PRO A 210 -8.39 -7.19 5.94
CA PRO A 210 -7.74 -7.93 7.02
C PRO A 210 -6.35 -7.40 7.35
N TYR A 211 -5.66 -6.79 6.38
CA TYR A 211 -4.29 -6.31 6.53
C TYR A 211 -4.12 -4.82 6.19
N GLY A 212 -5.23 -4.10 6.08
CA GLY A 212 -5.23 -2.70 5.67
C GLY A 212 -5.51 -2.50 4.18
N ARG A 213 -5.49 -1.23 3.77
CA ARG A 213 -5.80 -0.78 2.42
C ARG A 213 -4.53 -0.33 1.73
N GLY A 214 -4.27 -0.85 0.54
CA GLY A 214 -3.14 -0.42 -0.29
C GLY A 214 -3.42 0.89 -1.00
N ALA A 215 -2.40 1.42 -1.67
CA ALA A 215 -2.47 2.66 -2.46
C ALA A 215 -3.47 2.60 -3.64
N THR A 216 -3.94 1.42 -4.05
CA THR A 216 -5.01 1.24 -5.05
C THR A 216 -6.42 1.32 -4.46
N GLY A 217 -6.54 1.41 -3.13
CA GLY A 217 -7.81 1.36 -2.41
C GLY A 217 -8.31 -0.06 -2.11
N ARG A 218 -7.61 -1.09 -2.57
CA ARG A 218 -7.91 -2.52 -2.38
C ARG A 218 -7.24 -3.10 -1.12
N PRO A 219 -7.74 -4.21 -0.57
CA PRO A 219 -7.05 -4.90 0.52
C PRO A 219 -5.71 -5.47 0.06
N ILE A 220 -4.68 -5.29 0.88
CA ILE A 220 -3.36 -5.89 0.63
C ILE A 220 -3.31 -7.32 1.15
N THR A 221 -2.52 -8.17 0.49
CA THR A 221 -2.45 -9.60 0.80
C THR A 221 -1.00 -9.99 1.12
N PRO A 222 -0.76 -10.64 2.29
CA PRO A 222 0.57 -11.11 2.67
C PRO A 222 1.20 -11.99 1.58
N LEU A 223 2.46 -11.74 1.30
CA LEU A 223 3.27 -12.43 0.30
C LEU A 223 2.66 -12.40 -1.11
N ARG A 224 1.83 -11.39 -1.41
CA ARG A 224 1.26 -11.15 -2.74
C ARG A 224 1.33 -9.70 -3.12
N THR A 225 1.15 -8.79 -2.17
CA THR A 225 1.29 -7.36 -2.42
C THR A 225 2.75 -6.93 -2.25
N VAL A 226 3.19 -6.04 -3.15
CA VAL A 226 4.43 -5.27 -2.97
C VAL A 226 4.13 -3.78 -2.98
N ALA A 227 4.83 -3.02 -2.15
CA ALA A 227 4.93 -1.58 -2.30
C ALA A 227 6.04 -1.24 -3.31
N VAL A 228 5.77 -0.26 -4.18
CA VAL A 228 6.67 0.16 -5.25
C VAL A 228 6.69 1.68 -5.41
N ASP A 229 7.71 2.18 -6.08
CA ASP A 229 7.67 3.51 -6.68
C ASP A 229 6.80 3.46 -7.94
N SER A 230 5.63 4.10 -7.90
CA SER A 230 4.67 4.04 -9.01
C SER A 230 5.10 4.79 -10.27
N SER A 231 6.17 5.61 -10.21
CA SER A 231 6.80 6.18 -11.41
C SER A 231 7.68 5.17 -12.14
N VAL A 232 8.09 4.09 -11.47
CA VAL A 232 8.93 3.01 -12.02
C VAL A 232 8.08 1.78 -12.34
N ILE A 233 7.23 1.33 -11.42
CA ILE A 233 6.32 0.21 -11.61
C ILE A 233 4.89 0.70 -11.35
N PRO A 234 4.04 0.86 -12.39
CA PRO A 234 2.66 1.28 -12.19
C PRO A 234 1.91 0.40 -11.20
N LEU A 235 0.98 0.99 -10.45
CA LEU A 235 0.10 0.21 -9.58
C LEU A 235 -0.82 -0.70 -10.41
N GLY A 236 -1.12 -1.88 -9.88
CA GLY A 236 -1.86 -2.95 -10.55
C GLY A 236 -1.00 -3.85 -11.44
N THR A 237 0.27 -3.48 -11.70
CA THR A 237 1.20 -4.33 -12.45
C THR A 237 1.46 -5.63 -11.70
N SER A 238 1.36 -6.75 -12.41
CA SER A 238 1.76 -8.05 -11.88
C SER A 238 3.27 -8.24 -12.05
N LEU A 239 3.92 -8.88 -11.09
CA LEU A 239 5.36 -9.09 -11.08
C LEU A 239 5.65 -10.57 -10.86
N PHE A 240 6.49 -11.15 -11.72
CA PHE A 240 7.15 -12.40 -11.44
C PHE A 240 8.56 -12.14 -10.93
N VAL A 241 8.89 -12.65 -9.74
CA VAL A 241 10.21 -12.53 -9.13
C VAL A 241 10.83 -13.93 -9.02
N PRO A 242 11.68 -14.33 -9.99
CA PRO A 242 12.27 -15.67 -10.03
C PRO A 242 13.01 -16.03 -8.74
N GLU A 243 13.71 -15.06 -8.13
CA GLU A 243 14.53 -15.29 -6.94
C GLU A 243 13.72 -15.65 -5.68
N LEU A 244 12.40 -15.39 -5.68
CA LEU A 244 11.52 -15.68 -4.55
C LEU A 244 10.66 -16.94 -4.79
N VAL A 245 10.84 -17.61 -5.94
CA VAL A 245 10.18 -18.90 -6.22
C VAL A 245 10.72 -19.96 -5.27
N GLY A 246 9.82 -20.79 -4.75
CA GLY A 246 10.19 -21.92 -3.91
C GLY A 246 10.35 -21.58 -2.43
N LEU A 247 10.32 -20.30 -2.04
CA LEU A 247 10.40 -19.90 -0.64
C LEU A 247 9.19 -20.47 0.14
N PRO A 248 9.41 -20.99 1.36
CA PRO A 248 8.35 -21.61 2.14
C PRO A 248 7.32 -20.57 2.58
N LEU A 249 6.04 -20.88 2.38
CA LEU A 249 4.94 -20.03 2.86
C LEU A 249 4.57 -20.38 4.31
N PRO A 250 4.07 -19.40 5.09
CA PRO A 250 3.32 -19.69 6.31
C PRO A 250 2.12 -20.59 5.99
N GLY A 251 1.88 -21.63 6.79
CA GLY A 251 0.81 -22.61 6.54
C GLY A 251 1.17 -23.74 5.54
N GLY A 252 2.41 -23.78 5.05
CA GLY A 252 2.89 -24.83 4.15
C GLY A 252 2.88 -24.42 2.68
N GLY A 253 3.45 -25.27 1.82
CA GLY A 253 3.62 -24.96 0.40
C GLY A 253 4.80 -24.03 0.09
N ARG A 254 4.85 -23.56 -1.16
CA ARG A 254 5.95 -22.74 -1.69
C ARG A 254 5.43 -21.55 -2.48
N HIS A 255 6.12 -20.43 -2.35
CA HIS A 255 5.83 -19.22 -3.10
C HIS A 255 6.12 -19.44 -4.60
N ASP A 256 5.21 -18.98 -5.46
CA ASP A 256 5.26 -19.15 -6.93
C ASP A 256 6.01 -18.01 -7.65
N GLY A 257 6.51 -17.04 -6.89
CA GLY A 257 7.21 -15.85 -7.38
C GLY A 257 6.30 -14.71 -7.81
N CYS A 258 4.98 -14.87 -7.72
CA CYS A 258 4.03 -13.87 -8.20
C CYS A 258 3.58 -12.87 -7.14
N PHE A 259 3.66 -11.59 -7.52
CA PHE A 259 3.23 -10.45 -6.74
C PHE A 259 2.43 -9.46 -7.58
N VAL A 260 1.78 -8.50 -6.92
CA VAL A 260 1.09 -7.38 -7.54
C VAL A 260 1.46 -6.07 -6.83
N ALA A 261 1.72 -5.02 -7.61
CA ALA A 261 2.03 -3.68 -7.13
C ALA A 261 0.75 -2.97 -6.66
N GLU A 262 0.36 -3.10 -5.40
CA GLU A 262 -0.87 -2.48 -4.88
C GLU A 262 -0.63 -1.44 -3.79
N ASP A 263 0.63 -1.22 -3.42
CA ASP A 263 0.96 -0.35 -2.29
C ASP A 263 2.11 0.63 -2.59
N ARG A 264 2.30 1.61 -1.69
CA ARG A 264 3.35 2.63 -1.76
C ARG A 264 3.92 2.88 -0.37
N GLY A 265 5.24 3.02 -0.30
CA GLY A 265 5.94 3.48 0.91
C GLY A 265 6.73 4.75 0.64
N ILE A 266 6.83 5.65 1.63
CA ILE A 266 7.61 6.90 1.46
C ILE A 266 9.10 6.65 1.23
N LYS A 267 9.62 5.53 1.76
CA LYS A 267 11.02 5.10 1.58
C LYS A 267 11.20 4.13 0.40
N VAL A 268 10.10 3.80 -0.30
CA VAL A 268 10.12 2.94 -1.48
C VAL A 268 10.26 3.81 -2.72
N VAL A 269 11.52 4.05 -3.13
CA VAL A 269 11.88 5.01 -4.17
C VAL A 269 12.76 4.35 -5.23
N GLY A 270 12.47 4.64 -6.50
CA GLY A 270 13.20 4.13 -7.63
C GLY A 270 13.06 2.62 -7.78
N ARG A 271 14.19 1.94 -8.02
CA ARG A 271 14.24 0.49 -8.25
C ARG A 271 14.23 -0.28 -6.94
N GLN A 272 13.08 -0.27 -6.27
CA GLN A 272 12.83 -1.05 -5.06
C GLN A 272 11.48 -1.74 -5.14
N ILE A 273 11.41 -2.98 -4.65
CA ILE A 273 10.15 -3.60 -4.23
C ILE A 273 10.24 -3.85 -2.72
N ASP A 274 9.15 -3.56 -2.02
CA ASP A 274 9.01 -3.83 -0.59
C ASP A 274 7.90 -4.87 -0.43
N VAL A 275 8.25 -6.08 0.00
CA VAL A 275 7.30 -7.21 0.03
C VAL A 275 6.51 -7.15 1.32
N PHE A 276 5.18 -7.15 1.19
CA PHE A 276 4.30 -7.21 2.34
C PHE A 276 4.27 -8.63 2.90
N THR A 277 4.66 -8.82 4.16
CA THR A 277 4.74 -10.13 4.80
C THR A 277 3.55 -10.44 5.70
N GLY A 278 2.80 -9.41 6.11
CA GLY A 278 1.62 -9.53 6.98
C GLY A 278 1.90 -9.85 8.44
N ASP A 279 3.09 -10.30 8.81
CA ASP A 279 3.42 -10.67 10.19
C ASP A 279 4.94 -10.48 10.45
N PRO A 280 5.34 -9.87 11.59
CA PRO A 280 6.75 -9.65 11.92
C PRO A 280 7.59 -10.94 11.99
N ALA A 281 7.04 -12.07 12.42
CA ALA A 281 7.73 -13.36 12.42
C ALA A 281 7.96 -13.87 11.00
N VAL A 282 7.03 -13.62 10.08
CA VAL A 282 7.20 -13.92 8.65
C VAL A 282 8.28 -13.02 8.06
N THR A 283 8.32 -11.73 8.40
CA THR A 283 9.43 -10.82 8.05
C THR A 283 10.78 -11.34 8.50
N ALA A 284 10.89 -11.76 9.76
CA ALA A 284 12.13 -12.28 10.32
C ALA A 284 12.58 -13.55 9.59
N ARG A 285 11.65 -14.49 9.36
CA ARG A 285 11.93 -15.73 8.64
C ARG A 285 12.35 -15.47 7.19
N LEU A 286 11.67 -14.57 6.50
CA LEU A 286 11.96 -14.26 5.11
C LEU A 286 13.32 -13.56 4.98
N ASN A 287 13.66 -12.64 5.90
CA ASN A 287 15.00 -12.05 5.96
C ASN A 287 16.09 -13.09 6.23
N ALA A 288 15.83 -14.14 7.03
CA ALA A 288 16.80 -15.20 7.25
C ALA A 288 17.06 -16.05 6.00
N LEU A 289 16.03 -16.27 5.17
CA LEU A 289 16.11 -17.09 3.96
C LEU A 289 16.59 -16.28 2.73
N PHE A 290 16.07 -15.07 2.57
CA PHE A 290 16.40 -14.14 1.50
C PHE A 290 16.52 -12.73 2.10
N PRO A 291 17.73 -12.34 2.55
CA PRO A 291 17.93 -11.06 3.22
C PRO A 291 17.47 -9.85 2.39
N SER A 292 17.03 -8.80 3.09
CA SER A 292 16.83 -7.48 2.48
C SER A 292 18.11 -7.00 1.78
N ASN A 293 17.93 -6.20 0.74
CA ASN A 293 19.00 -5.61 -0.08
C ASN A 293 19.85 -6.60 -0.88
N ARG A 294 19.47 -7.88 -0.93
CA ARG A 294 20.12 -8.89 -1.78
C ARG A 294 19.94 -8.59 -3.27
N GLY A 295 18.83 -7.97 -3.63
CA GLY A 295 18.49 -7.63 -5.01
C GLY A 295 17.66 -8.71 -5.69
N VAL A 296 16.68 -8.29 -6.49
CA VAL A 296 15.77 -9.16 -7.25
C VAL A 296 15.54 -8.62 -8.66
N ARG A 297 15.09 -9.48 -9.58
CA ARG A 297 14.83 -9.10 -10.97
C ARG A 297 13.36 -9.36 -11.33
N PRO A 298 12.45 -8.42 -10.99
CA PRO A 298 11.05 -8.57 -11.34
C PRO A 298 10.87 -8.53 -12.86
N VAL A 299 10.09 -9.47 -13.37
CA VAL A 299 9.54 -9.48 -14.72
C VAL A 299 8.12 -8.95 -14.63
N LEU A 300 7.86 -7.79 -15.25
CA LEU A 300 6.55 -7.14 -15.22
C LEU A 300 5.59 -7.82 -16.19
N ASP A 301 4.33 -7.94 -15.79
CA ASP A 301 3.22 -8.49 -16.58
C ASP A 301 3.47 -9.89 -17.15
N ASP A 302 4.25 -10.70 -16.42
CA ASP A 302 4.46 -12.10 -16.74
C ASP A 302 3.11 -12.84 -16.78
N ALA A 303 2.89 -13.64 -17.83
CA ALA A 303 1.63 -14.35 -18.05
C ALA A 303 1.25 -15.26 -16.88
N ARG A 304 2.23 -15.85 -16.19
CA ARG A 304 2.00 -16.72 -15.02
C ARG A 304 1.31 -15.97 -13.89
N CYS A 305 1.73 -14.73 -13.64
CA CYS A 305 1.18 -13.91 -12.57
C CYS A 305 -0.12 -13.22 -12.98
N ARG A 306 -0.23 -12.76 -14.24
CA ARG A 306 -1.48 -12.17 -14.74
C ARG A 306 -2.66 -13.13 -14.60
N ALA A 307 -2.48 -14.41 -14.90
CA ALA A 307 -3.55 -15.40 -14.75
C ALA A 307 -4.04 -15.52 -13.29
N ILE A 308 -3.12 -15.50 -12.32
CA ILE A 308 -3.43 -15.58 -10.89
C ILE A 308 -4.27 -14.38 -10.43
N PHE A 309 -3.90 -13.18 -10.87
CA PHE A 309 -4.57 -11.95 -10.41
C PHE A 309 -5.83 -11.60 -11.22
N ALA A 310 -5.92 -12.02 -12.48
CA ALA A 310 -7.15 -11.90 -13.27
C ALA A 310 -8.29 -12.76 -12.69
N ALA A 311 -7.98 -13.99 -12.25
CA ALA A 311 -8.96 -14.87 -11.61
C ALA A 311 -9.50 -14.30 -10.28
N ARG A 312 -8.70 -13.52 -9.55
CA ARG A 312 -9.09 -12.91 -8.28
C ARG A 312 -9.94 -11.65 -8.41
N GLY A 313 -9.85 -10.93 -9.53
CA GLY A 313 -10.62 -9.70 -9.77
C GLY A 313 -12.05 -9.94 -10.28
N ALA A 314 -12.39 -11.19 -10.62
CA ALA A 314 -13.70 -11.58 -11.14
C ALA A 314 -14.63 -12.20 -10.08
N SER A 315 -14.22 -12.21 -8.81
CA SER A 315 -14.97 -12.76 -7.67
C SER A 315 -15.42 -11.68 -6.71
#